data_AF-A0A914UPA3-F1
#
_entry.id   AF-A0A914UPA3-F1
#
_cell.length_a   1.000
_cell.length_b   1.000
_cell.length_c   1.000
_cell.angle_alpha   90.00
_cell.angle_beta   90.00
_cell.angle_gamma   90.00
#
_symmetry.space_group_name_H-M   'P 1'
#
loop_
_entity.id
_entity.type
_entity.pdbx_description
1 polymer ?
#
loop_
_entity_poly.entity_id
_entity_poly.type
_entity_poly.pdbx_seq_one_letter_code
_entity_poly.pdbx_strand_id
1 'polypeptide(L)'
;MSSSSFSVEQILKKYAAGDEQAIATYGKLCGAFEVFRQWDATSVIKFVRQFSGVADYLDHSCQRLVAGLVKVDWALLDGATLESHTNLLVEIALKHVVHSESVLNAFVQKFLAAVNQVCSDDGVIDNDDLMALPPGISRQRPRYELALAENDQIRIFETAHRALYVIIESFPMCAKTLLHSFQNNFPHPSVSTIRFHLYVRNILVATEYLHEIRGQLWSLAIDNLVALDVKNTSLDRPILSIVCVVDNYRTIGEERVGHERTGKSSV
;
A
#
# COMPACT_ATOMS: atom_id res chain seq x y z
N MET A 1 22.54 13.39 -36.51
CA MET A 1 21.46 14.21 -35.93
C MET A 1 21.13 13.62 -34.58
N SER A 2 21.62 14.25 -33.52
CA SER A 2 21.61 13.71 -32.16
C SER A 2 20.24 13.96 -31.53
N SER A 3 19.48 12.88 -31.31
CA SER A 3 18.20 12.93 -30.59
C SER A 3 18.47 13.23 -29.11
N SER A 4 18.47 14.50 -28.73
CA SER A 4 18.62 14.93 -27.34
C SER A 4 17.40 14.46 -26.55
N SER A 5 17.55 13.37 -25.80
CA SER A 5 16.58 13.01 -24.76
C SER A 5 16.63 14.10 -23.69
N PHE A 6 15.66 15.02 -23.71
CA PHE A 6 15.53 16.01 -22.64
C PHE A 6 15.32 15.28 -21.31
N SER A 7 16.18 15.55 -20.33
CA SER A 7 16.01 15.04 -18.97
C SER A 7 14.73 15.67 -18.37
N VAL A 8 13.97 14.92 -17.58
CA VAL A 8 12.74 15.40 -16.91
C VAL A 8 13.03 16.68 -16.12
N GLU A 9 14.20 16.77 -15.50
CA GLU A 9 14.68 17.96 -14.82
C GLU A 9 14.68 19.22 -15.71
N GLN A 10 15.18 19.10 -16.94
CA GLN A 10 15.22 20.21 -17.88
C GLN A 10 13.82 20.62 -18.33
N ILE A 11 12.91 19.66 -18.47
CA ILE A 11 11.50 19.93 -18.79
C ILE A 11 10.85 20.71 -17.65
N LEU A 12 11.07 20.32 -16.39
CA LEU A 12 10.50 21.01 -15.23
C LEU A 12 11.08 22.43 -15.06
N LYS A 13 12.38 22.63 -15.27
CA LYS A 13 12.99 23.97 -15.26
C LYS A 13 12.40 24.89 -16.33
N LYS A 14 12.22 24.38 -17.55
CA LYS A 14 11.62 25.14 -18.65
C LYS A 14 10.13 25.39 -18.45
N TYR A 15 9.42 24.44 -17.84
CA TYR A 15 8.03 24.60 -17.45
C TYR A 15 7.86 25.74 -16.43
N ALA A 16 8.72 25.78 -15.40
CA ALA A 16 8.74 26.87 -14.44
C ALA A 16 9.06 28.24 -15.09
N ALA A 17 9.83 28.25 -16.17
CA ALA A 17 10.12 29.46 -16.96
C ALA A 17 9.00 29.85 -17.95
N GLY A 18 7.93 29.05 -18.08
CA GLY A 18 6.79 29.33 -18.96
C GLY A 18 7.00 29.01 -20.44
N ASP A 19 7.95 28.15 -20.78
CA ASP A 19 8.19 27.73 -22.18
C ASP A 19 7.01 26.89 -22.71
N GLU A 20 6.38 27.34 -23.80
CA GLU A 20 5.24 26.68 -24.44
C GLU A 20 5.52 25.22 -24.81
N GLN A 21 6.74 24.90 -25.27
CA GLN A 21 7.12 23.53 -25.62
C GLN A 21 7.24 22.65 -24.37
N ALA A 22 7.69 23.21 -23.25
CA ALA A 22 7.81 22.51 -21.99
C ALA A 22 6.43 22.26 -21.35
N ILE A 23 5.49 23.19 -21.49
CA ILE A 23 4.09 23.02 -21.05
C ILE A 23 3.42 21.86 -21.80
N ALA A 24 3.56 21.81 -23.12
CA ALA A 24 3.02 20.70 -23.91
C ALA A 24 3.65 19.35 -23.52
N THR A 25 4.96 19.33 -23.26
CA THR A 25 5.68 18.11 -22.85
C THR A 25 5.32 17.68 -21.42
N TYR A 26 5.15 18.61 -20.49
CA TYR A 26 4.65 18.37 -19.15
C TYR A 26 3.25 17.75 -19.16
N GLY A 27 2.36 18.25 -20.04
CA GLY A 27 1.04 17.65 -20.26
C GLY A 27 1.12 16.19 -20.71
N LYS A 28 2.05 15.87 -21.61
CA LYS A 28 2.31 14.48 -22.04
C LYS A 28 2.84 13.61 -20.89
N LEU A 29 3.73 14.13 -20.05
CA LEU A 29 4.21 13.42 -18.86
C LEU A 29 3.06 13.10 -17.91
N CYS A 30 2.18 14.07 -17.64
CA CYS A 30 1.00 13.85 -16.79
C CYS A 30 0.04 12.83 -17.42
N GLY A 31 -0.20 12.91 -18.73
CA GLY A 31 -1.05 11.97 -19.46
C GLY A 31 -0.49 10.54 -19.49
N ALA A 32 0.83 10.37 -19.43
CA ALA A 32 1.44 9.04 -19.39
C ALA A 32 0.95 8.22 -18.18
N PHE A 33 0.78 8.85 -17.01
CA PHE A 33 0.27 8.18 -15.80
C PHE A 33 -1.15 7.64 -15.96
N GLU A 34 -1.98 8.24 -16.82
CA GLU A 34 -3.35 7.80 -17.08
C GLU A 34 -3.40 6.48 -17.87
N VAL A 35 -2.35 6.19 -18.65
CA VAL A 35 -2.25 5.03 -19.55
C VAL A 35 -1.38 3.91 -18.96
N PHE A 36 -0.84 4.08 -17.75
CA PHE A 36 0.05 3.12 -17.08
C PHE A 36 -0.47 1.68 -17.03
N ARG A 37 -1.78 1.48 -16.91
CA ARG A 37 -2.37 0.13 -16.88
C ARG A 37 -2.13 -0.68 -18.17
N GLN A 38 -1.83 -0.01 -19.27
CA GLN A 38 -1.59 -0.64 -20.57
C GLN A 38 -0.10 -0.93 -20.81
N TRP A 39 0.78 -0.43 -19.95
CA TRP A 39 2.23 -0.53 -20.14
C TRP A 39 2.74 -1.83 -19.54
N ASP A 40 3.79 -2.37 -20.16
CA ASP A 40 4.54 -3.48 -19.58
C ASP A 40 5.40 -2.99 -18.40
N ALA A 41 5.73 -3.90 -17.48
CA ALA A 41 6.50 -3.57 -16.28
C ALA A 41 7.87 -2.91 -16.61
N THR A 42 8.52 -3.29 -17.72
CA THR A 42 9.84 -2.74 -18.06
C THR A 42 9.75 -1.28 -18.52
N SER A 43 8.69 -0.92 -19.25
CA SER A 43 8.40 0.45 -19.66
C SER A 43 8.06 1.33 -18.46
N VAL A 44 7.26 0.82 -17.50
CA VAL A 44 6.96 1.52 -16.25
C VAL A 44 8.24 1.79 -15.46
N ILE A 45 9.10 0.78 -15.28
CA ILE A 45 10.38 0.92 -14.58
C ILE A 45 11.26 1.98 -15.25
N LYS A 46 11.42 1.92 -16.58
CA LYS A 46 12.21 2.90 -17.33
C LYS A 46 11.67 4.32 -17.18
N PHE A 47 10.35 4.48 -17.16
CA PHE A 47 9.72 5.78 -17.01
C PHE A 47 9.88 6.34 -15.59
N VAL A 48 9.58 5.55 -14.56
CA VAL A 48 9.70 5.98 -13.15
C VAL A 48 11.15 6.36 -12.81
N ARG A 49 12.15 5.64 -13.36
CA ARG A 49 13.57 5.98 -13.17
C ARG A 49 13.96 7.37 -13.66
N GLN A 50 13.23 7.95 -14.63
CA GLN A 50 13.52 9.28 -15.14
C GLN A 50 13.24 10.39 -14.11
N PHE A 51 12.47 10.09 -13.06
CA PHE A 51 12.16 11.03 -11.97
C PHE A 51 13.16 10.95 -10.82
N SER A 52 14.24 10.16 -10.93
CA SER A 52 15.26 10.15 -9.89
C SER A 52 15.92 11.52 -9.76
N GLY A 53 15.96 12.07 -8.54
CA GLY A 53 16.62 13.35 -8.24
C GLY A 53 15.89 14.62 -8.71
N VAL A 54 14.61 14.53 -9.12
CA VAL A 54 13.84 15.73 -9.55
C VAL A 54 12.97 16.34 -8.45
N ALA A 55 13.07 15.85 -7.20
CA ALA A 55 12.22 16.29 -6.08
C ALA A 55 12.27 17.82 -5.85
N ASP A 56 13.42 18.45 -6.06
CA ASP A 56 13.61 19.89 -5.84
C ASP A 56 12.75 20.76 -6.76
N TYR A 57 12.32 20.23 -7.91
CA TYR A 57 11.58 20.96 -8.93
C TYR A 57 10.06 20.71 -8.86
N LEU A 58 9.59 19.82 -7.99
CA LEU A 58 8.18 19.43 -7.86
C LEU A 58 7.42 20.32 -6.87
N ASP A 59 7.38 21.61 -7.17
CA ASP A 59 6.71 22.62 -6.35
C ASP A 59 5.16 22.54 -6.46
N HIS A 60 4.47 23.55 -5.91
CA HIS A 60 3.01 23.65 -5.95
C HIS A 60 2.40 23.62 -7.36
N SER A 61 3.13 24.04 -8.39
CA SER A 61 2.65 24.03 -9.78
C SER A 61 2.59 22.61 -10.37
N CYS A 62 3.32 21.67 -9.75
CA CYS A 62 3.47 20.31 -10.22
C CYS A 62 2.46 19.30 -9.61
N GLN A 63 1.38 19.76 -8.98
CA GLN A 63 0.38 18.92 -8.30
C GLN A 63 -0.13 17.75 -9.17
N ARG A 64 -0.42 17.99 -10.45
CA ARG A 64 -0.94 16.95 -11.34
C ARG A 64 0.09 15.83 -11.58
N LEU A 65 1.35 16.21 -11.71
CA LEU A 65 2.46 15.26 -11.88
C LEU A 65 2.70 14.45 -10.61
N VAL A 66 2.73 15.11 -9.45
CA VAL A 66 2.89 14.44 -8.15
C VAL A 66 1.73 13.47 -7.91
N ALA A 67 0.49 13.86 -8.23
CA ALA A 67 -0.66 12.97 -8.14
C ALA A 67 -0.54 11.71 -9.02
N GLY A 68 0.16 11.79 -10.14
CA GLY A 68 0.52 10.64 -10.97
C GLY A 68 1.58 9.75 -10.32
N LEU A 69 2.68 10.35 -9.86
CA LEU A 69 3.79 9.65 -9.20
C LEU A 69 3.33 8.87 -7.97
N VAL A 70 2.47 9.47 -7.17
CA VAL A 70 1.93 8.89 -5.95
C VAL A 70 1.04 7.67 -6.22
N LYS A 71 0.43 7.58 -7.42
CA LYS A 71 -0.45 6.49 -7.85
C LYS A 71 0.28 5.32 -8.54
N VAL A 72 1.60 5.38 -8.69
CA VAL A 72 2.40 4.31 -9.28
C VAL A 72 2.12 2.98 -8.56
N ASP A 73 1.92 1.91 -9.31
CA ASP A 73 1.78 0.57 -8.75
C ASP A 73 3.16 0.01 -8.38
N TRP A 74 3.34 -0.25 -7.08
CA TRP A 74 4.61 -0.74 -6.54
C TRP A 74 4.83 -2.22 -6.87
N ALA A 75 3.77 -2.94 -7.25
CA ALA A 75 3.87 -4.33 -7.70
C ALA A 75 4.65 -4.48 -9.01
N LEU A 76 4.68 -3.44 -9.84
CA LEU A 76 5.35 -3.46 -11.14
C LEU A 76 6.84 -3.06 -11.07
N LEU A 77 7.31 -2.63 -9.89
CA LEU A 77 8.67 -2.11 -9.71
C LEU A 77 9.62 -3.20 -9.19
N ASP A 78 10.83 -3.23 -9.74
CA ASP A 78 11.95 -3.97 -9.15
C ASP A 78 12.44 -3.28 -7.87
N GLY A 79 13.09 -4.04 -6.97
CA GLY A 79 13.49 -3.54 -5.65
C GLY A 79 14.30 -2.24 -5.68
N ALA A 80 15.24 -2.10 -6.63
CA ALA A 80 16.06 -0.89 -6.76
C ALA A 80 15.26 0.34 -7.19
N THR A 81 14.33 0.18 -8.14
CA THR A 81 13.47 1.29 -8.58
C THR A 81 12.42 1.63 -7.54
N LEU A 82 11.90 0.63 -6.82
CA LEU A 82 10.98 0.83 -5.70
C LEU A 82 11.61 1.70 -4.62
N GLU A 83 12.85 1.40 -4.21
CA GLU A 83 13.56 2.17 -3.18
C GLU A 83 13.85 3.60 -3.67
N SER A 84 14.31 3.76 -4.92
CA SER A 84 14.55 5.08 -5.53
C SER A 84 13.27 5.92 -5.63
N HIS A 85 12.16 5.30 -6.04
CA HIS A 85 10.86 5.97 -6.12
C HIS A 85 10.33 6.34 -4.75
N THR A 86 10.49 5.46 -3.75
CA THR A 86 10.10 5.73 -2.37
C THR A 86 10.89 6.91 -1.80
N ASN A 87 12.21 6.95 -2.02
CA ASN A 87 13.06 8.06 -1.60
C ASN A 87 12.63 9.38 -2.26
N LEU A 88 12.29 9.35 -3.55
CA LEU A 88 11.73 10.52 -4.23
C LEU A 88 10.45 11.01 -3.54
N LEU A 89 9.50 10.12 -3.22
CA LEU A 89 8.27 10.50 -2.53
C LEU A 89 8.54 11.08 -1.13
N VAL A 90 9.46 10.49 -0.38
CA VAL A 90 9.90 11.02 0.92
C VAL A 90 10.48 12.43 0.76
N GLU A 91 11.39 12.63 -0.21
CA GLU A 91 11.96 13.95 -0.46
C GLU A 91 10.89 14.99 -0.85
N ILE A 92 9.91 14.61 -1.68
CA ILE A 92 8.78 15.49 -2.03
C ILE A 92 8.00 15.88 -0.77
N ALA A 93 7.68 14.91 0.10
CA ALA A 93 6.93 15.19 1.32
C ALA A 93 7.70 16.10 2.30
N LEU A 94 9.02 15.96 2.38
CA LEU A 94 9.88 16.75 3.27
C LEU A 94 10.14 18.16 2.73
N LYS A 95 10.32 18.32 1.42
CA LYS A 95 10.65 19.61 0.79
C LYS A 95 9.40 20.44 0.48
N HIS A 96 8.32 19.79 0.06
CA HIS A 96 7.11 20.46 -0.44
C HIS A 96 5.89 20.07 0.40
N VAL A 97 5.63 20.85 1.46
CA VAL A 97 4.53 20.60 2.42
C VAL A 97 3.17 20.47 1.72
N VAL A 98 2.94 21.18 0.61
CA VAL A 98 1.70 21.12 -0.18
C VAL A 98 1.37 19.70 -0.67
N HIS A 99 2.40 18.87 -0.90
CA HIS A 99 2.23 17.50 -1.37
C HIS A 99 2.27 16.45 -0.26
N SER A 100 2.67 16.84 0.96
CA SER A 100 2.92 15.93 2.08
C SER A 100 1.69 15.05 2.40
N GLU A 101 0.49 15.63 2.49
CA GLU A 101 -0.74 14.89 2.74
C GLU A 101 -1.02 13.84 1.66
N SER A 102 -0.86 14.20 0.39
CA SER A 102 -1.08 13.26 -0.72
C SER A 102 -0.09 12.10 -0.69
N VAL A 103 1.18 12.38 -0.34
CA VAL A 103 2.22 11.36 -0.25
C VAL A 103 1.97 10.43 0.95
N LEU A 104 1.66 10.99 2.13
CA LEU A 104 1.36 10.22 3.34
C LEU A 104 0.16 9.30 3.13
N ASN A 105 -0.93 9.84 2.55
CA ASN A 105 -2.11 9.05 2.24
C ASN A 105 -1.80 7.88 1.31
N ALA A 106 -0.89 8.06 0.35
CA ALA A 106 -0.52 7.00 -0.56
C ALA A 106 0.34 5.91 0.07
N PHE A 107 1.26 6.25 0.98
CA PHE A 107 1.96 5.23 1.76
C PHE A 107 0.98 4.39 2.58
N VAL A 108 -0.01 5.03 3.23
CA VAL A 108 -1.07 4.32 3.96
C VAL A 108 -1.92 3.46 3.02
N GLN A 109 -2.20 3.91 1.79
CA GLN A 109 -2.88 3.09 0.79
C GLN A 109 -2.08 1.84 0.40
N LYS A 110 -0.75 1.88 0.44
CA LYS A 110 0.08 0.68 0.18
C LYS A 110 -0.04 -0.38 1.27
N PHE A 111 -0.61 -0.07 2.44
CA PHE A 111 -0.94 -1.07 3.47
C PHE A 111 -2.14 -1.93 3.12
N LEU A 112 -2.94 -1.54 2.11
CA LEU A 112 -3.99 -2.39 1.57
C LEU A 112 -3.37 -3.42 0.64
N ALA A 113 -3.46 -4.69 1.03
CA ALA A 113 -2.95 -5.79 0.21
C ALA A 113 -3.61 -5.80 -1.18
N ALA A 114 -2.79 -6.06 -2.20
CA ALA A 114 -3.28 -6.34 -3.53
C ALA A 114 -3.91 -7.74 -3.51
N VAL A 115 -5.20 -7.83 -3.82
CA VAL A 115 -5.98 -9.06 -3.71
C VAL A 115 -6.84 -9.21 -4.94
N ASN A 116 -6.77 -10.39 -5.56
CA ASN A 116 -7.61 -10.80 -6.68
C ASN A 116 -8.86 -11.51 -6.14
N GLN A 117 -10.00 -11.21 -6.75
CA GLN A 117 -11.22 -11.97 -6.50
C GLN A 117 -11.15 -13.24 -7.34
N VAL A 118 -11.15 -14.39 -6.69
CA VAL A 118 -11.27 -15.69 -7.35
C VAL A 118 -12.76 -15.94 -7.54
N CYS A 119 -13.24 -15.74 -8.76
CA CYS A 119 -14.50 -16.34 -9.18
C CYS A 119 -14.24 -17.85 -9.29
N SER A 120 -14.98 -18.66 -8.55
CA SER A 120 -15.06 -20.09 -8.85
C SER A 120 -15.75 -20.22 -10.20
N ASP A 121 -14.97 -20.37 -11.27
CA ASP A 121 -15.49 -20.83 -12.55
C ASP A 121 -15.79 -22.33 -12.43
N ASP A 122 -16.91 -22.75 -13.01
CA ASP A 122 -17.57 -24.04 -12.79
C ASP A 122 -16.63 -25.25 -12.89
N GLY A 123 -16.64 -26.09 -11.85
CA GLY A 123 -16.09 -27.44 -11.86
C GLY A 123 -17.17 -28.43 -11.44
N VAL A 124 -17.95 -28.89 -12.42
CA VAL A 124 -18.74 -30.13 -12.50
C VAL A 124 -19.24 -30.68 -11.15
N ILE A 125 -20.52 -30.46 -10.86
CA ILE A 125 -21.26 -31.35 -9.96
C ILE A 125 -21.29 -32.71 -10.68
N ASP A 126 -20.44 -33.65 -10.26
CA ASP A 126 -20.67 -35.06 -10.58
C ASP A 126 -22.06 -35.41 -10.04
N ASN A 127 -22.96 -35.76 -10.96
CA ASN A 127 -24.36 -36.05 -10.69
C ASN A 127 -24.52 -37.39 -9.97
N ASP A 128 -24.04 -37.53 -8.73
CA ASP A 128 -24.29 -38.77 -7.97
C ASP A 128 -24.56 -38.63 -6.46
N ASP A 129 -24.72 -37.42 -5.91
CA ASP A 129 -25.11 -37.22 -4.50
C ASP A 129 -26.22 -36.16 -4.32
N LEU A 130 -27.26 -36.25 -5.16
CA LEU A 130 -28.40 -35.34 -5.12
C LEU A 130 -29.48 -35.80 -4.12
N MET A 131 -29.19 -35.90 -2.81
CA MET A 131 -30.25 -36.02 -1.79
C MET A 131 -29.79 -35.57 -0.39
N ALA A 132 -29.54 -34.27 -0.20
CA ALA A 132 -29.77 -33.56 1.07
C ALA A 132 -29.28 -32.12 0.96
N LEU A 133 -30.13 -31.17 0.58
CA LEU A 133 -30.17 -29.79 1.11
C LEU A 133 -31.32 -29.00 0.43
N PRO A 134 -32.00 -28.07 1.14
CA PRO A 134 -33.14 -27.33 0.62
C PRO A 134 -32.72 -26.28 -0.45
N PRO A 135 -33.61 -25.91 -1.38
CA PRO A 135 -33.32 -24.93 -2.42
C PRO A 135 -33.43 -23.52 -1.84
N GLY A 136 -32.29 -22.86 -1.64
CA GLY A 136 -32.28 -21.51 -1.08
C GLY A 136 -30.89 -20.92 -0.91
N ILE A 137 -30.36 -20.35 -1.99
CA ILE A 137 -29.28 -19.36 -2.02
C ILE A 137 -27.93 -19.89 -1.50
N SER A 138 -27.16 -20.54 -2.37
CA SER A 138 -25.71 -20.59 -2.27
C SER A 138 -25.16 -19.16 -2.43
N ARG A 139 -25.13 -18.38 -1.34
CA ARG A 139 -24.29 -17.18 -1.21
C ARG A 139 -22.83 -17.67 -1.16
N GLN A 140 -22.27 -18.07 -2.30
CA GLN A 140 -20.83 -18.23 -2.43
C GLN A 140 -20.23 -16.86 -2.14
N ARG A 141 -19.67 -16.69 -0.94
CA ARG A 141 -18.91 -15.48 -0.62
C ARG A 141 -17.72 -15.46 -1.58
N PRO A 142 -17.47 -14.33 -2.26
CA PRO A 142 -16.31 -14.23 -3.14
C PRO A 142 -15.05 -14.60 -2.35
N ARG A 143 -14.30 -15.59 -2.86
CA ARG A 143 -13.01 -15.98 -2.30
C ARG A 143 -11.96 -15.01 -2.83
N TYR A 144 -11.09 -14.58 -1.93
CA TYR A 144 -10.07 -13.59 -2.22
C TYR A 144 -8.71 -14.20 -1.97
N GLU A 145 -7.77 -14.00 -2.89
CA GLU A 145 -6.39 -14.47 -2.77
C GLU A 145 -5.42 -13.32 -3.07
N LEU A 146 -4.22 -13.37 -2.49
CA LEU A 146 -3.21 -12.34 -2.72
C LEU A 146 -2.88 -12.29 -4.21
N ALA A 147 -2.91 -11.07 -4.77
CA ALA A 147 -2.57 -10.85 -6.17
C ALA A 147 -1.06 -11.00 -6.43
N LEU A 148 -0.27 -10.85 -5.37
CA LEU A 148 1.19 -10.95 -5.39
C LEU A 148 1.65 -12.11 -4.50
N ALA A 149 2.87 -12.59 -4.76
CA ALA A 149 3.57 -13.46 -3.83
C ALA A 149 3.69 -12.77 -2.46
N GLU A 150 3.53 -13.55 -1.38
CA GLU A 150 3.55 -13.04 -0.01
C GLU A 150 4.81 -12.22 0.29
N ASN A 151 5.98 -12.68 -0.19
CA ASN A 151 7.26 -12.00 -0.02
C ASN A 151 7.30 -10.61 -0.69
N ASP A 152 6.73 -10.46 -1.89
CA ASP A 152 6.69 -9.17 -2.58
C ASP A 152 5.74 -8.19 -1.88
N GLN A 153 4.62 -8.69 -1.36
CA GLN A 153 3.67 -7.90 -0.57
C GLN A 153 4.30 -7.43 0.75
N ILE A 154 5.06 -8.28 1.43
CA ILE A 154 5.81 -7.92 2.66
C ILE A 154 6.84 -6.83 2.35
N ARG A 155 7.61 -6.97 1.26
CA ARG A 155 8.59 -5.95 0.84
C ARG A 155 7.96 -4.58 0.65
N ILE A 156 6.77 -4.52 0.04
CA ILE A 156 6.01 -3.28 -0.15
C ILE A 156 5.62 -2.66 1.21
N PHE A 157 5.12 -3.47 2.14
CA PHE A 157 4.75 -3.00 3.49
C PHE A 157 5.96 -2.48 4.26
N GLU A 158 7.07 -3.22 4.28
CA GLU A 158 8.31 -2.80 4.96
C GLU A 158 8.85 -1.50 4.38
N THR A 159 8.82 -1.35 3.05
CA THR A 159 9.27 -0.14 2.37
C THR A 159 8.39 1.07 2.74
N ALA A 160 7.06 0.89 2.75
CA ALA A 160 6.14 1.95 3.17
C ALA A 160 6.30 2.31 4.65
N HIS A 161 6.48 1.33 5.54
CA HIS A 161 6.75 1.57 6.96
C HIS A 161 8.06 2.34 7.18
N ARG A 162 9.13 1.96 6.50
CA ARG A 162 10.43 2.66 6.55
C ARG A 162 10.29 4.11 6.06
N ALA A 163 9.56 4.35 4.97
CA ALA A 163 9.32 5.69 4.45
C ALA A 163 8.55 6.57 5.44
N LEU A 164 7.47 6.04 6.03
CA LEU A 164 6.68 6.76 7.02
C LEU A 164 7.48 7.07 8.29
N TYR A 165 8.31 6.13 8.74
CA TYR A 165 9.24 6.34 9.86
C TYR A 165 10.14 7.55 9.63
N VAL A 166 10.80 7.61 8.46
CA VAL A 166 11.71 8.72 8.09
C VAL A 166 10.97 10.05 8.06
N ILE A 167 9.75 10.08 7.49
CA ILE A 167 8.96 11.31 7.41
C ILE A 167 8.55 11.78 8.82
N ILE A 168 8.13 10.86 9.68
CA ILE A 168 7.66 11.21 11.03
C ILE A 168 8.79 11.67 11.94
N GLU A 169 9.97 11.06 11.86
CA GLU A 169 11.14 11.54 12.60
C GLU A 169 11.56 12.94 12.14
N SER A 170 11.43 13.22 10.83
CA SER A 170 11.82 14.52 10.26
C SER A 170 10.74 15.59 10.48
N PHE A 171 9.46 15.21 10.51
CA PHE A 171 8.30 16.10 10.55
C PHE A 171 7.15 15.50 11.38
N PRO A 172 7.22 15.56 12.73
CA PRO A 172 6.25 14.89 13.62
C PRO A 172 4.83 15.46 13.51
N MET A 173 4.69 16.71 13.07
CA MET A 173 3.39 17.40 12.95
C MET A 173 2.42 16.73 11.96
N CYS A 174 2.90 15.87 11.06
CA CYS A 174 2.04 15.13 10.14
C CYS A 174 1.33 13.92 10.77
N ALA A 175 1.58 13.58 12.03
CA ALA A 175 0.96 12.44 12.70
C ALA A 175 -0.58 12.50 12.68
N LYS A 176 -1.19 13.67 12.85
CA LYS A 176 -2.65 13.84 12.77
C LYS A 176 -3.20 13.62 11.35
N THR A 177 -2.48 14.07 10.33
CA THR A 177 -2.82 13.82 8.93
C THR A 177 -2.73 12.34 8.58
N LEU A 178 -1.73 11.65 9.14
CA LEU A 178 -1.62 10.19 9.02
C LEU A 178 -2.80 9.48 9.68
N LEU A 179 -3.22 9.87 10.87
CA LEU A 179 -4.41 9.30 11.51
C LEU A 179 -5.64 9.39 10.60
N HIS A 180 -5.89 10.57 10.01
CA HIS A 180 -7.00 10.74 9.10
C HIS A 180 -6.88 9.82 7.88
N SER A 181 -5.66 9.65 7.36
CA SER A 181 -5.37 8.71 6.27
C SER A 181 -5.66 7.26 6.68
N PHE A 182 -5.32 6.85 7.91
CA PHE A 182 -5.66 5.50 8.41
C PHE A 182 -7.16 5.28 8.55
N GLN A 183 -7.91 6.29 8.99
CA GLN A 183 -9.36 6.23 9.13
C GLN A 183 -10.05 6.12 7.76
N ASN A 184 -9.61 6.92 6.80
CA ASN A 184 -10.25 6.99 5.47
C ASN A 184 -9.95 5.77 4.60
N ASN A 185 -8.78 5.15 4.75
CA ASN A 185 -8.39 3.98 3.95
C ASN A 185 -8.77 2.65 4.62
N PHE A 186 -9.51 2.68 5.74
CA PHE A 186 -9.89 1.46 6.43
C PHE A 186 -10.74 0.57 5.52
N PRO A 187 -10.35 -0.70 5.27
CA PRO A 187 -11.05 -1.55 4.32
C PRO A 187 -12.45 -1.88 4.83
N HIS A 188 -13.45 -1.79 3.95
CA HIS A 188 -14.80 -2.16 4.33
C HIS A 188 -14.85 -3.66 4.70
N PRO A 189 -15.41 -4.02 5.86
CA PRO A 189 -15.33 -5.38 6.42
C PRO A 189 -15.95 -6.46 5.52
N SER A 190 -16.89 -6.08 4.64
CA SER A 190 -17.54 -7.03 3.72
C SER A 190 -16.72 -7.34 2.46
N VAL A 191 -15.61 -6.62 2.20
CA VAL A 191 -14.90 -6.71 0.92
C VAL A 191 -13.87 -7.83 0.90
N SER A 192 -12.98 -7.94 1.89
CA SER A 192 -12.04 -9.07 1.93
C SER A 192 -11.38 -9.16 3.30
N THR A 193 -11.50 -10.32 3.96
CA THR A 193 -10.88 -10.60 5.26
C THR A 193 -9.35 -10.44 5.20
N ILE A 194 -8.74 -10.79 4.07
CA ILE A 194 -7.28 -10.67 3.86
C ILE A 194 -6.84 -9.20 3.93
N ARG A 195 -7.50 -8.29 3.19
CA ARG A 195 -7.16 -6.85 3.27
C ARG A 195 -7.38 -6.31 4.67
N PHE A 196 -8.46 -6.70 5.32
CA PHE A 196 -8.74 -6.29 6.71
C PHE A 196 -7.62 -6.73 7.65
N HIS A 197 -7.28 -8.03 7.65
CA HIS A 197 -6.26 -8.59 8.52
C HIS A 197 -4.89 -7.93 8.30
N LEU A 198 -4.46 -7.79 7.04
CA LEU A 198 -3.15 -7.19 6.72
C LEU A 198 -3.12 -5.69 7.01
N TYR A 199 -4.24 -4.98 6.80
CA TYR A 199 -4.33 -3.55 7.15
C TYR A 199 -4.25 -3.34 8.65
N VAL A 200 -4.96 -4.14 9.46
CA VAL A 200 -4.87 -4.09 10.92
C VAL A 200 -3.45 -4.45 11.38
N ARG A 201 -2.82 -5.49 10.82
CA ARG A 201 -1.42 -5.83 11.10
C ARG A 201 -0.48 -4.64 10.84
N ASN A 202 -0.62 -3.97 9.70
CA ASN A 202 0.19 -2.80 9.36
C ASN A 202 -0.11 -1.61 10.29
N ILE A 203 -1.36 -1.39 10.72
CA ILE A 203 -1.67 -0.39 11.76
C ILE A 203 -0.95 -0.71 13.06
N LEU A 204 -0.96 -1.97 13.51
CA LEU A 204 -0.30 -2.38 14.75
C LEU A 204 1.20 -2.13 14.69
N VAL A 205 1.85 -2.48 13.58
CA VAL A 205 3.27 -2.13 13.34
C VAL A 205 3.46 -0.62 13.33
N ALA A 206 2.52 0.15 12.76
CA ALA A 206 2.59 1.60 12.76
C ALA A 206 2.58 2.22 14.18
N THR A 207 1.98 1.55 15.16
CA THR A 207 1.96 2.02 16.56
C THR A 207 3.34 2.00 17.22
N GLU A 208 4.31 1.26 16.69
CA GLU A 208 5.66 1.18 17.22
C GLU A 208 6.39 2.52 17.09
N TYR A 209 6.22 3.22 15.96
CA TYR A 209 6.88 4.50 15.70
C TYR A 209 5.94 5.72 15.79
N LEU A 210 4.62 5.56 15.64
CA LEU A 210 3.64 6.65 15.78
C LEU A 210 3.20 6.85 17.23
N HIS A 211 4.13 7.25 18.10
CA HIS A 211 3.88 7.37 19.54
C HIS A 211 2.75 8.36 19.89
N GLU A 212 2.65 9.49 19.19
CA GLU A 212 1.67 10.55 19.48
C GLU A 212 0.22 10.13 19.27
N ILE A 213 -0.05 9.35 18.21
CA ILE A 213 -1.40 8.91 17.83
C ILE A 213 -1.65 7.44 18.18
N ARG A 214 -0.72 6.78 18.89
CA ARG A 214 -0.80 5.36 19.25
C ARG A 214 -2.15 4.97 19.86
N GLY A 215 -2.64 5.73 20.84
CA GLY A 215 -3.93 5.44 21.48
C GLY A 215 -5.11 5.50 20.52
N GLN A 216 -5.06 6.43 19.56
CA GLN A 216 -6.12 6.60 18.54
C GLN A 216 -6.05 5.48 17.49
N LEU A 217 -4.86 5.02 17.13
CA LEU A 217 -4.68 3.86 16.25
C LEU A 217 -5.17 2.56 16.91
N TRP A 218 -4.92 2.37 18.20
CA TRP A 218 -5.47 1.25 18.97
C TRP A 218 -6.99 1.30 19.04
N SER A 219 -7.57 2.46 19.34
CA SER A 219 -9.04 2.64 19.30
C SER A 219 -9.57 2.26 17.92
N LEU A 220 -9.00 2.80 16.85
CA LEU A 220 -9.41 2.51 15.49
C LEU A 220 -9.38 1.00 15.17
N ALA A 221 -8.31 0.30 15.54
CA ALA A 221 -8.21 -1.14 15.32
C ALA A 221 -9.25 -1.92 16.14
N ILE A 222 -9.40 -1.61 17.42
CA ILE A 222 -10.33 -2.29 18.34
C ILE A 222 -11.78 -2.03 17.92
N ASP A 223 -12.16 -0.78 17.65
CA ASP A 223 -13.52 -0.39 17.27
C ASP A 223 -13.97 -1.15 16.00
N ASN A 224 -13.08 -1.30 15.02
CA ASN A 224 -13.35 -2.06 13.81
C ASN A 224 -13.39 -3.59 14.04
N LEU A 225 -12.58 -4.12 14.94
CA LEU A 225 -12.63 -5.54 15.35
C LEU A 225 -13.94 -5.86 16.09
N VAL A 226 -14.37 -4.99 17.01
CA VAL A 226 -15.64 -5.12 17.73
C VAL A 226 -16.82 -5.01 16.75
N ALA A 227 -16.79 -4.06 15.82
CA ALA A 227 -17.84 -3.92 14.80
C ALA A 227 -17.94 -5.17 13.89
N LEU A 228 -16.80 -5.82 13.59
CA LEU A 228 -16.79 -7.10 12.90
C LEU A 228 -17.38 -8.23 13.74
N ASP A 229 -17.02 -8.30 15.02
CA ASP A 229 -17.49 -9.35 15.92
C ASP A 229 -19.01 -9.29 16.14
N VAL A 230 -19.57 -8.10 16.32
CA VAL A 230 -21.02 -7.89 16.40
C VAL A 230 -21.73 -8.35 15.12
N LYS A 231 -21.17 -8.03 13.94
CA LYS A 231 -21.70 -8.48 12.65
C LYS A 231 -21.64 -10.01 12.50
N ASN A 232 -20.57 -10.64 12.97
CA ASN A 232 -20.41 -12.09 12.87
C ASN A 232 -21.23 -12.86 13.90
N THR A 233 -21.44 -12.29 15.10
CA THR A 233 -22.30 -12.87 16.15
C THR A 233 -23.76 -12.92 15.70
N SER A 234 -24.21 -11.96 14.88
CA SER A 234 -25.56 -12.00 14.26
C SER A 234 -25.77 -13.10 13.20
N LEU A 235 -24.71 -13.84 12.84
CA LEU A 235 -24.71 -14.89 11.82
C LEU A 235 -24.54 -16.32 12.38
N ASP A 236 -24.71 -16.53 13.70
CA ASP A 236 -24.64 -17.86 14.37
C ASP A 236 -23.42 -18.71 13.94
N ARG A 237 -22.21 -18.12 13.94
CA ARG A 237 -20.96 -18.89 13.88
C ARG A 237 -19.90 -18.29 14.80
N PRO A 238 -19.38 -19.06 15.77
CA PRO A 238 -18.34 -18.59 16.67
C PRO A 238 -17.01 -18.35 15.96
N ILE A 239 -16.25 -17.46 16.59
CA ILE A 239 -14.99 -16.83 16.23
C ILE A 239 -13.89 -17.88 15.97
N LEU A 240 -13.80 -18.41 14.75
CA LEU A 240 -12.64 -19.19 14.31
C LEU A 240 -11.59 -18.33 13.59
N SER A 241 -11.96 -17.17 13.02
CA SER A 241 -11.01 -16.35 12.26
C SER A 241 -10.14 -15.43 13.11
N ILE A 242 -10.61 -14.95 14.28
CA ILE A 242 -9.80 -14.04 15.13
C ILE A 242 -8.78 -14.83 15.97
N VAL A 243 -9.10 -16.08 16.36
CA VAL A 243 -8.15 -16.98 17.02
C VAL A 243 -6.95 -17.27 16.09
N CYS A 244 -7.18 -17.51 14.80
CA CYS A 244 -6.08 -17.62 13.82
C CYS A 244 -5.23 -16.33 13.69
N VAL A 245 -5.83 -15.15 13.89
CA VAL A 245 -5.08 -13.89 13.87
C VAL A 245 -4.16 -13.79 15.09
N VAL A 246 -4.63 -14.16 16.28
CA VAL A 246 -3.83 -14.11 17.51
C VAL A 246 -2.79 -15.24 17.57
N ASP A 247 -3.13 -16.44 17.10
CA ASP A 247 -2.22 -17.59 17.12
C ASP A 247 -1.03 -17.41 16.17
N ASN A 248 -1.20 -16.76 15.00
CA ASN A 248 -0.08 -16.44 14.12
C ASN A 248 0.92 -15.45 14.75
N TYR A 249 0.48 -14.56 15.63
CA TYR A 249 1.39 -13.67 16.37
C TYR A 249 2.17 -14.42 17.46
N ARG A 250 1.60 -15.48 18.03
CA ARG A 250 2.31 -16.33 18.99
C ARG A 250 3.42 -17.12 18.32
N THR A 251 3.19 -17.66 17.12
CA THR A 251 4.19 -18.43 16.38
C THR A 251 5.36 -17.57 15.91
N ILE A 252 5.09 -16.36 15.41
CA ILE A 252 6.15 -15.42 14.95
C ILE A 252 6.93 -14.82 16.14
N GLY A 253 6.29 -14.64 17.29
CA GLY A 253 6.96 -14.22 18.54
C GLY A 253 7.87 -15.29 19.12
N GLU A 254 7.48 -16.57 19.04
CA GLU A 254 8.28 -17.71 19.53
C GLU A 254 9.48 -18.02 18.60
N GLU A 255 9.36 -17.82 17.28
CA GLU A 255 10.50 -18.00 16.35
C GLU A 255 11.62 -16.96 16.53
N ARG A 256 11.28 -15.69 16.86
CA ARG A 256 12.29 -14.66 17.16
C ARG A 256 13.02 -14.88 18.48
N VAL A 257 12.36 -15.45 19.49
CA VAL A 257 13.00 -15.78 20.78
C VAL A 257 13.83 -17.06 20.70
N GLY A 258 13.51 -17.98 19.78
CA GLY A 258 14.27 -19.21 19.53
C GLY A 258 15.63 -18.98 18.89
N HIS A 259 15.76 -18.01 17.97
CA HIS A 259 17.01 -17.76 17.25
C HIS A 259 18.07 -16.97 18.06
N GLU A 260 17.67 -16.23 19.09
CA GLU A 260 18.62 -15.53 19.98
C GLU A 260 19.24 -16.44 21.06
N ARG A 261 18.67 -17.62 21.33
CA ARG A 261 19.20 -18.55 22.35
C ARG A 261 20.21 -19.57 21.82
N THR A 262 20.27 -19.82 20.51
CA THR A 262 21.19 -20.80 19.91
C THR A 262 22.55 -20.21 19.50
N GLY A 263 22.76 -18.89 19.62
CA GLY A 263 24.01 -18.21 19.24
C GLY A 263 25.02 -17.98 20.37
N LYS A 264 24.74 -18.40 21.61
CA LYS A 264 25.65 -18.23 22.77
C LYS A 264 25.93 -19.55 23.48
N SER A 265 26.53 -20.51 22.78
CA SER A 265 27.26 -21.59 23.44
C SER A 265 28.26 -22.21 22.46
N SER A 266 29.43 -21.59 22.35
CA SER A 266 30.67 -22.16 21.80
C SER A 266 31.80 -21.16 22.11
N VAL A 267 32.24 -21.17 23.36
CA VAL A 267 33.60 -20.79 23.78
C VAL A 267 34.24 -22.08 24.29
#